data_AF-A0A316V427-F1
#
_entry.id   AF-A0A316V427-F1
#
_cell.length_a   1.000
_cell.length_b   1.000
_cell.length_c   1.000
_cell.angle_alpha   90.00
_cell.angle_beta   90.00
_cell.angle_gamma   90.00
#
_symmetry.space_group_name_H-M   'P 1'
#
loop_
_entity.id
_entity.type
_entity.pdbx_description
1 polymer ?
#
loop_
_entity_poly.entity_id
_entity_poly.type
_entity_poly.pdbx_seq_one_letter_code
_entity_poly.pdbx_strand_id
1 'polypeptide(L)'
;MMLVLYVVFISLLLSAPVFVQATGNSPTNSQASTDFDWLSYLSQSPEHSVYNHGQPASAQLSPRLHHQDDNQPALQVDQFNTNNKQGEDPSGRNLHMIEGESANVNYEQLFAERERLRRLKVSNRSQRYRTRMKEKVGFTSLANARLSHFRSLEKTGQISQDQQIELNGYREKMRSHMKTYKLKKKNLGPVGPKLKRGRPPILKVPNDPSIPKRGRGRPPKVKKTKSTDKL
;
A
#
# COMPACT_ATOMS: atom_id res chain seq x y z
N MET A 1 -10.61 66.37 10.88
CA MET A 1 -11.39 65.19 10.41
C MET A 1 -10.53 64.05 9.88
N MET A 2 -9.51 64.30 9.04
CA MET A 2 -8.69 63.22 8.45
C MET A 2 -8.01 62.29 9.47
N LEU A 3 -7.54 62.82 10.60
CA LEU A 3 -6.84 62.03 11.62
C LEU A 3 -7.79 61.05 12.34
N VAL A 4 -9.05 61.45 12.55
CA VAL A 4 -10.08 60.58 13.16
C VAL A 4 -10.45 59.44 12.22
N LEU A 5 -10.59 59.71 10.91
CA LEU A 5 -10.88 58.69 9.90
C LEU A 5 -9.72 57.69 9.78
N TYR A 6 -8.47 58.15 9.91
CA TYR A 6 -7.29 57.29 9.85
C TYR A 6 -7.20 56.34 11.05
N VAL A 7 -7.48 56.82 12.26
CA VAL A 7 -7.50 55.98 13.47
C VAL A 7 -8.61 54.93 13.38
N VAL A 8 -9.81 55.31 12.92
CA VAL A 8 -10.93 54.37 12.74
C VAL A 8 -10.59 53.30 11.70
N PHE A 9 -9.92 53.66 10.60
CA PHE A 9 -9.54 52.71 9.55
C PHE A 9 -8.49 51.71 10.03
N ILE A 10 -7.51 52.15 10.82
CA ILE A 10 -6.50 51.28 11.44
C ILE A 10 -7.15 50.32 12.44
N SER A 11 -8.07 50.80 13.28
CA SER A 11 -8.82 49.94 14.21
C SER A 11 -9.63 48.85 13.49
N LEU A 12 -10.21 49.17 12.34
CA LEU A 12 -10.97 48.22 11.52
C LEU A 12 -10.06 47.15 10.90
N LEU A 13 -8.89 47.54 10.39
CA LEU A 13 -7.89 46.63 9.82
C LEU A 13 -7.29 45.67 10.86
N LEU A 14 -7.08 46.14 12.10
CA LEU A 14 -6.56 45.31 13.19
C LEU A 14 -7.62 44.37 13.79
N SER A 15 -8.91 44.67 13.64
CA SER A 15 -10.01 43.81 14.13
C SER A 15 -10.36 42.64 13.19
N ALA A 16 -9.88 42.65 11.94
CA ALA A 16 -10.27 41.69 10.91
C ALA A 16 -9.74 40.24 11.04
N PRO A 17 -8.65 39.88 11.78
CA PRO A 17 -8.15 38.51 11.76
C PRO A 17 -8.74 37.56 12.83
N VAL A 18 -9.70 37.97 13.66
CA VAL A 18 -10.18 37.13 14.78
C VAL A 18 -11.38 36.23 14.42
N PHE A 19 -12.00 36.39 13.25
CA PHE A 19 -13.29 35.74 12.94
C PHE A 19 -13.27 34.57 11.95
N VAL A 20 -12.17 33.82 11.85
CA VAL A 20 -12.13 32.57 11.06
C VAL A 20 -11.81 31.35 11.94
N GLN A 21 -12.42 31.25 13.11
CA GLN A 21 -12.56 29.97 13.84
C GLN A 21 -13.87 29.97 14.66
N ALA A 22 -15.02 29.94 13.97
CA ALA A 22 -16.27 29.49 14.57
C ALA A 22 -16.54 28.06 14.09
N THR A 23 -15.93 27.11 14.80
CA THR A 23 -16.31 25.71 14.81
C THR A 23 -17.71 25.60 15.40
N GLY A 24 -18.65 25.10 14.60
CA GLY A 24 -19.93 24.62 15.10
C GLY A 24 -19.72 23.32 15.88
N ASN A 25 -19.68 23.41 17.20
CA ASN A 25 -19.83 22.29 18.11
C ASN A 25 -21.22 22.36 18.75
N SER A 26 -22.12 21.47 18.33
CA SER A 26 -23.25 21.06 19.18
C SER A 26 -22.75 20.05 20.22
N PRO A 27 -23.06 20.24 21.52
CA PRO A 27 -22.65 19.33 22.58
C PRO A 27 -23.78 18.38 22.92
N THR A 28 -23.67 17.11 22.55
CA THR A 28 -24.40 16.04 23.24
C THR A 28 -23.58 14.75 23.23
N ASN A 29 -23.07 14.42 24.43
CA ASN A 29 -22.83 13.09 24.96
C ASN A 29 -22.05 12.08 24.10
N SER A 30 -20.76 11.92 24.42
CA SER A 30 -20.22 10.68 24.99
C SER A 30 -18.75 10.90 25.38
N GLN A 31 -18.43 10.69 26.65
CA GLN A 31 -17.08 10.60 27.16
C GLN A 31 -16.32 9.48 26.44
N ALA A 32 -15.40 9.86 25.55
CA ALA A 32 -14.32 9.01 25.06
C ALA A 32 -13.09 9.91 24.90
N SER A 33 -12.51 10.27 26.04
CA SER A 33 -11.20 10.92 26.11
C SER A 33 -10.12 9.90 25.75
N THR A 34 -9.75 9.82 24.47
CA THR A 34 -8.51 9.12 24.08
C THR A 34 -7.92 9.77 22.83
N ASP A 35 -7.68 11.08 22.84
CA ASP A 35 -6.47 11.56 22.20
C ASP A 35 -5.33 11.05 23.09
N PHE A 36 -4.81 9.88 22.75
CA PHE A 36 -3.65 9.32 23.43
C PHE A 36 -2.48 10.25 23.14
N ASP A 37 -2.10 11.04 24.14
CA ASP A 37 -0.99 11.98 24.05
C ASP A 37 0.33 11.22 24.15
N TRP A 38 0.88 10.88 22.99
CA TRP A 38 2.16 10.19 22.88
C TRP A 38 3.31 10.99 23.52
N LEU A 39 3.19 12.33 23.64
CA LEU A 39 4.19 13.14 24.33
C LEU A 39 4.11 13.00 25.85
N SER A 40 2.91 12.86 26.43
CA SER A 40 2.76 12.62 27.87
C SER A 40 3.25 11.23 28.28
N TYR A 41 3.03 10.22 27.43
CA TYR A 41 3.52 8.85 27.67
C TYR A 41 5.06 8.78 27.65
N LEU A 42 5.71 9.47 26.72
CA LEU A 42 7.17 9.51 26.62
C LEU A 42 7.84 10.27 27.78
N SER A 43 7.16 11.28 28.32
CA SER A 43 7.70 12.08 29.43
C SER A 43 7.49 11.44 30.81
N GLN A 44 6.51 10.53 30.95
CA GLN A 44 6.16 9.93 32.24
C GLN A 44 6.68 8.50 32.45
N SER A 45 7.30 7.84 31.47
CA SER A 45 7.87 6.50 31.65
C SER A 45 9.31 6.57 32.18
N PRO A 46 9.55 6.34 33.49
CA PRO A 46 10.88 6.44 34.08
C PRO A 46 11.72 5.19 33.78
N GLU A 47 11.14 4.16 33.15
CA GLU A 47 11.81 2.88 32.90
C GLU A 47 12.55 2.82 31.55
N HIS A 48 12.51 3.89 30.75
CA HIS A 48 13.32 4.02 29.53
C HIS A 48 14.54 4.93 29.69
N SER A 49 14.96 5.24 30.93
CA SER A 49 16.24 5.91 31.19
C SER A 49 17.41 4.92 31.10
N VAL A 50 17.71 4.43 29.90
CA VAL A 50 18.96 3.71 29.63
C VAL A 50 19.94 4.71 29.02
N TYR A 51 20.89 5.13 29.87
CA TYR A 51 22.02 6.03 29.62
C TYR A 51 21.73 7.52 29.41
N ASN A 52 21.47 8.21 30.53
CA ASN A 52 21.96 9.57 30.71
C ASN A 52 23.10 9.52 31.74
N HIS A 53 24.34 9.43 31.28
CA HIS A 53 25.52 9.68 32.11
C HIS A 53 25.78 11.20 32.07
N GLY A 54 25.88 11.83 33.25
CA GLY A 54 26.20 13.26 33.39
C GLY A 54 27.54 13.62 32.74
N GLN A 55 27.94 14.88 32.62
CA GLN A 55 27.56 16.08 33.38
C GLN A 55 28.05 17.33 32.58
N PRO A 56 28.31 18.54 33.14
CA PRO A 56 27.77 19.81 32.68
C PRO A 56 28.73 20.68 31.83
N ALA A 57 28.19 21.83 31.44
CA ALA A 57 28.77 22.89 30.62
C ALA A 57 30.19 23.35 30.99
N SER A 58 31.06 23.47 29.98
CA SER A 58 31.83 24.70 29.68
C SER A 58 32.80 24.52 28.50
N ALA A 59 32.61 25.38 27.49
CA ALA A 59 33.61 26.08 26.65
C ALA A 59 34.71 25.32 25.86
N GLN A 60 34.87 25.80 24.61
CA GLN A 60 36.06 25.85 23.74
C GLN A 60 36.40 24.69 22.78
N LEU A 61 36.21 25.01 21.49
CA LEU A 61 37.17 24.95 20.36
C LEU A 61 38.03 23.67 20.21
N SER A 62 37.70 22.85 19.20
CA SER A 62 38.51 22.65 17.97
C SER A 62 38.16 21.34 17.24
N PRO A 63 38.38 21.27 15.91
CA PRO A 63 37.90 20.17 15.06
C PRO A 63 38.94 19.06 14.97
N ARG A 64 38.51 17.80 15.16
CA ARG A 64 39.38 16.64 14.89
C ARG A 64 38.60 15.56 14.17
N LEU A 65 38.94 15.39 12.88
CA LEU A 65 38.68 14.18 12.11
C LEU A 65 39.22 12.97 12.86
N HIS A 66 38.35 12.01 13.17
CA HIS A 66 38.74 10.62 13.28
C HIS A 66 37.59 9.71 12.82
N HIS A 67 37.86 8.97 11.75
CA HIS A 67 37.19 7.73 11.40
C HIS A 67 37.35 6.74 12.55
N GLN A 68 36.25 6.15 13.01
CA GLN A 68 36.25 4.78 13.50
C GLN A 68 34.83 4.20 13.50
N ASP A 69 34.62 3.34 12.50
CA ASP A 69 33.98 2.02 12.55
C ASP A 69 32.75 1.80 13.44
N ASP A 70 31.68 1.37 12.75
CA ASP A 70 30.82 0.25 13.11
C ASP A 70 30.27 0.21 14.54
N ASN A 71 29.33 1.11 14.80
CA ASN A 71 28.24 0.81 15.73
C ASN A 71 26.97 1.50 15.23
N GLN A 72 26.41 0.97 14.14
CA GLN A 72 25.00 1.19 13.87
C GLN A 72 24.22 0.56 15.04
N PRO A 73 23.32 1.30 15.72
CA PRO A 73 22.35 0.63 16.57
C PRO A 73 21.57 -0.29 15.64
N ALA A 74 21.70 -1.59 15.87
CA ALA A 74 20.85 -2.58 15.23
C ALA A 74 19.42 -2.07 15.42
N LEU A 75 18.80 -1.62 14.33
CA LEU A 75 17.37 -1.40 14.25
C LEU A 75 16.77 -2.69 14.82
N GLN A 76 16.25 -2.61 16.05
CA GLN A 76 15.30 -3.57 16.55
C GLN A 76 14.10 -3.42 15.64
N VAL A 77 14.19 -4.09 14.50
CA VAL A 77 13.04 -4.58 13.77
C VAL A 77 12.36 -5.41 14.83
N ASP A 78 11.33 -4.83 15.46
CA ASP A 78 10.37 -5.61 16.21
C ASP A 78 10.10 -6.82 15.36
N GLN A 79 10.64 -7.96 15.80
CA GLN A 79 10.28 -9.24 15.25
C GLN A 79 8.81 -9.32 15.59
N PHE A 80 7.98 -8.87 14.65
CA PHE A 80 6.56 -9.10 14.67
C PHE A 80 6.49 -10.60 14.85
N ASN A 81 6.15 -10.98 16.08
CA ASN A 81 5.95 -12.34 16.47
C ASN A 81 4.73 -12.77 15.66
N THR A 82 5.01 -13.16 14.42
CA THR A 82 4.14 -13.93 13.58
C THR A 82 4.15 -15.32 14.18
N ASN A 83 3.60 -15.40 15.40
CA ASN A 83 2.77 -16.49 15.84
C ASN A 83 1.62 -16.55 14.85
N ASN A 84 1.99 -17.05 13.66
CA ASN A 84 1.19 -17.60 12.62
C ASN A 84 0.49 -18.73 13.36
N LYS A 85 -0.64 -18.39 14.00
CA LYS A 85 -1.71 -19.35 14.16
C LYS A 85 -1.85 -19.92 12.76
N GLN A 86 -1.30 -21.12 12.59
CA GLN A 86 -1.66 -22.06 11.54
C GLN A 86 -3.17 -22.24 11.71
N GLY A 87 -3.93 -21.26 11.22
CA GLY A 87 -5.29 -21.48 10.81
C GLY A 87 -5.10 -22.47 9.69
N GLU A 88 -5.22 -23.75 10.05
CA GLU A 88 -5.42 -24.85 9.14
C GLU A 88 -6.28 -24.31 8.01
N ASP A 89 -5.71 -24.17 6.82
CA ASP A 89 -6.49 -23.91 5.62
C ASP A 89 -7.43 -25.13 5.53
N PRO A 90 -8.75 -25.02 5.78
CA PRO A 90 -9.63 -26.18 5.72
C PRO A 90 -9.81 -26.68 4.28
N SER A 91 -9.11 -26.10 3.30
CA SER A 91 -9.17 -26.52 1.91
C SER A 91 -8.42 -27.82 1.61
N GLY A 92 -7.71 -28.41 2.59
CA GLY A 92 -6.94 -29.63 2.40
C GLY A 92 -7.66 -30.94 2.73
N ARG A 93 -8.77 -30.94 3.48
CA ARG A 93 -9.30 -32.18 4.11
C ARG A 93 -10.61 -32.76 3.55
N ASN A 94 -11.26 -32.16 2.56
CA ASN A 94 -12.48 -32.73 1.95
C ASN A 94 -12.36 -32.85 0.43
N LEU A 95 -11.39 -33.64 -0.05
CA LEU A 95 -11.35 -34.08 -1.46
C LEU A 95 -11.40 -35.60 -1.62
N HIS A 96 -11.87 -36.31 -0.59
CA HIS A 96 -12.25 -37.71 -0.67
C HIS A 96 -13.74 -37.82 -0.30
N MET A 97 -14.46 -38.63 -1.08
CA MET A 97 -15.91 -38.89 -1.04
C MET A 97 -16.82 -37.93 -1.84
N ILE A 98 -16.63 -37.90 -3.16
CA ILE A 98 -17.77 -37.96 -4.09
C ILE A 98 -17.39 -38.99 -5.17
N GLU A 99 -17.09 -40.22 -4.73
CA GLU A 99 -17.10 -41.39 -5.61
C GLU A 99 -18.49 -42.00 -5.46
N GLY A 100 -19.43 -41.61 -6.32
CA GLY A 100 -20.77 -42.21 -6.30
C GLY A 100 -21.75 -41.65 -7.32
N GLU A 101 -21.77 -40.34 -7.54
CA GLU A 101 -22.82 -39.71 -8.36
C GLU A 101 -22.27 -38.54 -9.19
N SER A 102 -21.62 -38.82 -10.33
CA SER A 102 -21.27 -37.73 -11.27
C SER A 102 -21.17 -38.19 -12.72
N ALA A 103 -22.25 -38.79 -13.24
CA ALA A 103 -22.33 -39.13 -14.65
C ALA A 103 -22.52 -37.91 -15.59
N ASN A 104 -22.55 -36.66 -15.11
CA ASN A 104 -22.72 -35.49 -15.98
C ASN A 104 -22.24 -34.14 -15.41
N VAL A 105 -21.22 -34.13 -14.53
CA VAL A 105 -20.68 -32.86 -14.03
C VAL A 105 -19.76 -32.25 -15.09
N ASN A 106 -20.15 -31.09 -15.60
CA ASN A 106 -19.34 -30.33 -16.56
C ASN A 106 -18.09 -29.78 -15.86
N TYR A 107 -16.97 -30.53 -15.94
CA TYR A 107 -15.69 -30.18 -15.33
C TYR A 107 -15.21 -28.76 -15.68
N GLU A 108 -15.56 -28.23 -16.85
CA GLU A 108 -15.20 -26.87 -17.26
C GLU A 108 -15.89 -25.81 -16.38
N GLN A 109 -17.16 -26.03 -16.05
CA GLN A 109 -17.93 -25.14 -15.16
C GLN A 109 -17.37 -25.17 -13.73
N LEU A 110 -17.05 -26.36 -13.23
CA LEU A 110 -16.50 -26.52 -11.89
C LEU A 110 -15.12 -25.85 -11.74
N PHE A 111 -14.27 -25.92 -12.78
CA PHE A 111 -12.99 -25.20 -12.80
C PHE A 111 -13.18 -23.68 -12.82
N ALA A 112 -14.10 -23.18 -13.67
CA ALA A 112 -14.40 -21.76 -13.75
C ALA A 112 -14.95 -21.19 -12.42
N GLU A 113 -15.80 -21.95 -11.73
CA GLU A 113 -16.35 -21.60 -10.42
C GLU A 113 -15.27 -21.58 -9.34
N ARG A 114 -14.41 -22.60 -9.30
CA ARG A 114 -13.27 -22.64 -8.37
C ARG A 114 -12.32 -21.46 -8.55
N GLU A 115 -12.01 -21.11 -9.80
CA GLU A 115 -11.18 -19.95 -10.12
C GLU A 115 -11.87 -18.63 -9.72
N ARG A 116 -13.19 -18.52 -9.90
CA ARG A 116 -13.98 -17.37 -9.44
C ARG A 116 -13.92 -17.21 -7.92
N LEU A 117 -14.11 -18.30 -7.17
CA LEU A 117 -14.02 -18.30 -5.71
C LEU A 117 -12.62 -17.92 -5.23
N ARG A 118 -11.57 -18.44 -5.87
CA ARG A 118 -10.18 -18.07 -5.58
C ARG A 118 -9.96 -16.56 -5.76
N ARG A 119 -10.43 -15.98 -6.86
CA ARG A 119 -10.34 -14.53 -7.11
C ARG A 119 -11.10 -13.72 -6.06
N LEU A 120 -12.29 -14.17 -5.67
CA LEU A 120 -13.09 -13.52 -4.62
C LEU A 120 -12.37 -13.54 -3.27
N LYS A 121 -11.79 -14.68 -2.88
CA LYS A 121 -10.99 -14.81 -1.64
C LYS A 121 -9.79 -13.86 -1.64
N VAL A 122 -9.03 -13.81 -2.73
CA VAL A 122 -7.88 -12.89 -2.87
C VAL A 122 -8.33 -11.43 -2.81
N SER A 123 -9.44 -11.09 -3.47
CA SER A 123 -10.02 -9.74 -3.42
C SER A 123 -10.43 -9.36 -2.00
N ASN A 124 -11.15 -10.23 -1.29
CA ASN A 124 -11.57 -10.01 0.09
C ASN A 124 -10.37 -9.85 1.04
N ARG A 125 -9.33 -10.67 0.88
CA ARG A 125 -8.09 -10.54 1.67
C ARG A 125 -7.42 -9.19 1.42
N SER A 126 -7.32 -8.77 0.15
CA SER A 126 -6.75 -7.46 -0.21
C SER A 126 -7.58 -6.31 0.35
N GLN A 127 -8.91 -6.40 0.30
CA GLN A 127 -9.80 -5.38 0.86
C GLN A 127 -9.62 -5.25 2.38
N ARG A 128 -9.65 -6.37 3.12
CA ARG A 128 -9.41 -6.38 4.57
C ARG A 128 -8.06 -5.75 4.92
N TYR A 129 -7.01 -6.07 4.16
CA TYR A 129 -5.70 -5.46 4.34
C TYR A 129 -5.73 -3.94 4.13
N ARG A 130 -6.36 -3.46 3.04
CA ARG A 130 -6.47 -2.01 2.76
C ARG A 130 -7.25 -1.28 3.84
N THR A 131 -8.34 -1.87 4.35
CA THR A 131 -9.11 -1.30 5.47
C THR A 131 -8.24 -1.15 6.70
N ARG A 132 -7.55 -2.22 7.11
CA ARG A 132 -6.61 -2.18 8.26
C ARG A 132 -5.49 -1.17 8.08
N MET A 133 -4.92 -1.07 6.88
CA MET A 133 -3.88 -0.09 6.58
C MET A 133 -4.41 1.34 6.68
N LYS A 134 -5.63 1.58 6.18
CA LYS A 134 -6.28 2.89 6.25
C LYS A 134 -6.59 3.28 7.69
N GLU A 135 -7.04 2.34 8.53
CA GLU A 135 -7.26 2.58 9.96
C GLU A 135 -5.95 2.92 10.69
N LYS A 136 -4.84 2.21 10.38
CA LYS A 136 -3.56 2.40 11.08
C LYS A 136 -2.77 3.64 10.65
N VAL A 137 -2.73 3.91 9.34
CA VAL A 137 -1.81 4.92 8.76
C VAL A 137 -2.58 6.04 8.05
N GLY A 138 -3.90 5.94 7.92
CA GLY A 138 -4.72 6.86 7.11
C GLY A 138 -4.67 6.58 5.60
N PHE A 139 -3.81 5.67 5.14
CA PHE A 139 -3.62 5.36 3.72
C PHE A 139 -3.90 3.89 3.41
N THR A 140 -4.38 3.60 2.20
CA THR A 140 -4.68 2.23 1.75
C THR A 140 -3.44 1.35 1.51
N SER A 141 -2.25 1.96 1.49
CA SER A 141 -0.95 1.28 1.33
C SER A 141 0.18 2.16 1.88
N LEU A 142 1.27 1.53 2.31
CA LEU A 142 2.49 2.25 2.73
C LEU A 142 3.08 3.09 1.59
N ALA A 143 3.05 2.57 0.36
CA ALA A 143 3.52 3.32 -0.81
C ALA A 143 2.74 4.63 -1.01
N ASN A 144 1.42 4.63 -0.78
CA ASN A 144 0.62 5.85 -0.87
C ASN A 144 0.95 6.83 0.26
N ALA A 145 1.19 6.33 1.47
CA ALA A 145 1.63 7.15 2.60
C ALA A 145 2.96 7.85 2.29
N ARG A 146 3.95 7.08 1.79
CA ARG A 146 5.26 7.59 1.38
C ARG A 146 5.16 8.67 0.29
N LEU A 147 4.34 8.44 -0.74
CA LEU A 147 4.11 9.42 -1.80
C LEU A 147 3.40 10.68 -1.30
N SER A 148 2.50 10.54 -0.32
CA SER A 148 1.85 11.70 0.32
C SER A 148 2.88 12.56 1.06
N HIS A 149 3.78 11.91 1.80
CA HIS A 149 4.89 12.58 2.48
C HIS A 149 5.85 13.28 1.51
N PHE A 150 6.19 12.66 0.38
CA PHE A 150 6.99 13.32 -0.65
C PHE A 150 6.29 14.57 -1.22
N ARG A 151 4.98 14.52 -1.42
CA ARG A 151 4.23 15.70 -1.87
C ARG A 151 4.21 16.83 -0.84
N SER A 152 4.20 16.52 0.46
CA SER A 152 4.33 17.58 1.47
C SER A 152 5.74 18.19 1.47
N LEU A 153 6.79 17.38 1.34
CA LEU A 153 8.17 17.88 1.23
C LEU A 153 8.41 18.72 -0.04
N GLU A 154 7.79 18.34 -1.16
CA GLU A 154 7.85 19.11 -2.41
C GLU A 154 7.21 20.50 -2.22
N LYS A 155 6.08 20.58 -1.49
CA LYS A 155 5.42 21.85 -1.18
C LYS A 155 6.23 22.74 -0.25
N THR A 156 6.97 22.16 0.70
CA THR A 156 7.84 22.93 1.61
C THR A 156 9.21 23.25 1.01
N GLY A 157 9.54 22.70 -0.16
CA GLY A 157 10.86 22.85 -0.79
C GLY A 157 11.97 22.04 -0.12
N GLN A 158 11.61 21.10 0.77
CA GLN A 158 12.56 20.27 1.54
C GLN A 158 12.75 18.86 0.94
N ILE A 159 12.31 18.64 -0.30
CA ILE A 159 12.40 17.32 -0.93
C ILE A 159 13.84 17.01 -1.37
N SER A 160 14.32 15.82 -1.02
CA SER A 160 15.61 15.33 -1.52
C SER A 160 15.52 14.94 -3.00
N GLN A 161 16.65 15.01 -3.72
CA GLN A 161 16.73 14.66 -5.14
C GLN A 161 16.23 13.23 -5.42
N ASP A 162 16.59 12.25 -4.59
CA ASP A 162 16.15 10.86 -4.75
C ASP A 162 14.63 10.71 -4.56
N GLN A 163 14.07 11.44 -3.59
CA GLN A 163 12.63 11.46 -3.32
C GLN A 163 11.86 12.10 -4.48
N GLN A 164 12.45 13.15 -5.08
CA GLN A 164 11.92 13.80 -6.28
C GLN A 164 11.92 12.86 -7.49
N ILE A 165 12.98 12.06 -7.67
CA ILE A 165 13.06 11.03 -8.73
C ILE A 165 11.94 9.99 -8.54
N GLU A 166 11.76 9.47 -7.32
CA GLU A 166 10.71 8.48 -7.02
C GLU A 166 9.31 9.04 -7.26
N LEU A 167 9.05 10.29 -6.84
CA LEU A 167 7.79 10.98 -7.06
C LEU A 167 7.50 11.19 -8.55
N ASN A 168 8.51 11.58 -9.32
CA ASN A 168 8.39 11.75 -10.77
C ASN A 168 8.18 10.42 -11.50
N GLY A 169 8.88 9.36 -11.12
CA GLY A 169 8.65 8.01 -11.65
C GLY A 169 7.22 7.52 -11.41
N TYR A 170 6.66 7.80 -10.22
CA TYR A 170 5.26 7.50 -9.94
C TYR A 170 4.29 8.30 -10.83
N ARG A 171 4.54 9.61 -11.01
CA ARG A 171 3.73 10.48 -11.88
C ARG A 171 3.74 9.99 -13.32
N GLU A 172 4.91 9.63 -13.84
CA GLU A 172 5.06 9.11 -15.19
C GLU A 172 4.32 7.79 -15.38
N LYS A 173 4.47 6.86 -14.42
CA LYS A 173 3.73 5.59 -14.42
C LYS A 173 2.22 5.81 -14.46
N MET A 174 1.71 6.77 -13.69
CA MET A 174 0.29 7.14 -13.69
C MET A 174 -0.16 7.76 -15.02
N ARG A 175 0.67 8.61 -15.65
CA ARG A 175 0.40 9.16 -16.99
C ARG A 175 0.32 8.06 -18.04
N SER A 176 1.27 7.14 -18.05
CA SER A 176 1.30 5.98 -18.97
C SER A 176 0.10 5.05 -18.76
N HIS A 177 -0.27 4.78 -17.51
CA HIS A 177 -1.48 4.02 -17.19
C HIS A 177 -2.75 4.72 -17.68
N MET A 178 -2.87 6.03 -17.48
CA MET A 178 -4.02 6.81 -17.95
C MET A 178 -4.08 6.85 -19.48
N LYS A 179 -2.94 6.96 -20.17
CA LYS A 179 -2.86 6.92 -21.64
C LYS A 179 -3.36 5.59 -22.19
N THR A 180 -2.86 4.48 -21.64
CA THR A 180 -3.31 3.13 -22.03
C THR A 180 -4.79 2.88 -21.72
N TYR A 181 -5.27 3.35 -20.56
CA TYR A 181 -6.70 3.31 -20.22
C TYR A 181 -7.56 4.08 -21.22
N LYS A 182 -7.17 5.31 -21.58
CA LYS A 182 -7.87 6.13 -22.58
C LYS A 182 -7.87 5.49 -23.96
N LEU A 183 -6.74 4.93 -24.41
CA LEU A 183 -6.63 4.20 -25.69
C LEU A 183 -7.56 2.99 -25.72
N LYS A 184 -7.56 2.17 -24.66
CA LYS A 184 -8.49 1.04 -24.55
C LYS A 184 -9.94 1.51 -24.61
N LYS A 185 -10.29 2.58 -23.90
CA LYS A 185 -11.65 3.15 -23.91
C LYS A 185 -12.08 3.63 -25.30
N LYS A 186 -11.18 4.25 -26.08
CA LYS A 186 -11.45 4.67 -27.46
C LYS A 186 -11.58 3.48 -28.43
N ASN A 187 -10.69 2.50 -28.32
CA ASN A 187 -10.67 1.34 -29.21
C ASN A 187 -11.81 0.34 -28.92
N LEU A 188 -12.34 0.32 -27.70
CA LEU A 188 -13.51 -0.49 -27.34
C LEU A 188 -14.83 0.03 -27.93
N GLY A 189 -14.79 1.16 -28.66
CA GLY A 189 -15.99 1.85 -29.16
C GLY A 189 -16.92 2.30 -28.02
N PRO A 190 -18.05 2.96 -28.33
CA PRO A 190 -19.18 2.93 -27.44
C PRO A 190 -19.55 1.46 -27.28
N VAL A 191 -19.23 0.87 -26.13
CA VAL A 191 -19.69 -0.47 -25.78
C VAL A 191 -21.21 -0.38 -25.77
N GLY A 192 -21.82 -0.75 -26.90
CA GLY A 192 -23.25 -0.91 -27.03
C GLY A 192 -23.77 -1.75 -25.86
N PRO A 193 -25.04 -1.55 -25.46
CA PRO A 193 -25.59 -2.10 -24.22
C PRO A 193 -25.18 -3.55 -24.07
N LYS A 194 -24.38 -3.83 -23.03
CA LYS A 194 -23.82 -5.13 -22.63
C LYS A 194 -24.44 -6.26 -23.45
N LEU A 195 -23.88 -6.59 -24.61
CA LEU A 195 -24.20 -7.85 -25.25
C LEU A 195 -23.89 -8.89 -24.18
N LYS A 196 -24.96 -9.51 -23.67
CA LYS A 196 -24.90 -10.63 -22.73
C LYS A 196 -23.75 -11.49 -23.22
N ARG A 197 -22.81 -11.82 -22.34
CA ARG A 197 -21.66 -12.70 -22.64
C ARG A 197 -22.22 -14.06 -23.09
N GLY A 198 -22.70 -14.11 -24.33
CA GLY A 198 -22.96 -15.31 -25.06
C GLY A 198 -21.60 -15.93 -25.23
N ARG A 199 -21.46 -17.13 -24.68
CA ARG A 199 -20.37 -18.05 -24.97
C ARG A 199 -20.02 -17.92 -26.46
N PRO A 200 -18.75 -17.75 -26.85
CA PRO A 200 -18.40 -17.84 -28.26
C PRO A 200 -18.97 -19.17 -28.78
N PRO A 201 -19.62 -19.18 -29.96
CA PRO A 201 -20.11 -20.42 -30.53
C PRO A 201 -18.94 -21.40 -30.57
N ILE A 202 -19.12 -22.56 -29.95
CA ILE A 202 -18.15 -23.66 -30.05
C ILE A 202 -18.12 -24.00 -31.54
N LEU A 203 -17.11 -23.49 -32.24
CA LEU A 203 -16.74 -23.97 -33.56
C LEU A 203 -16.46 -25.46 -33.36
N LYS A 204 -17.41 -26.29 -33.78
CA LYS A 204 -17.19 -27.73 -33.91
C LYS A 204 -16.08 -27.89 -34.95
N VAL A 205 -14.83 -27.96 -34.47
CA VAL A 205 -13.69 -28.29 -35.31
C VAL A 205 -13.97 -29.69 -35.86
N PRO A 206 -13.99 -29.88 -37.19
CA PRO A 206 -14.09 -31.21 -37.79
C PRO A 206 -12.94 -32.05 -37.23
N ASN A 207 -13.29 -33.14 -36.57
CA ASN A 207 -12.35 -34.03 -35.91
C ASN A 207 -11.70 -34.89 -37.00
N ASP A 208 -10.75 -34.31 -37.74
CA ASP A 208 -10.03 -34.99 -38.82
C ASP A 208 -8.96 -35.91 -38.18
N PRO A 209 -9.10 -37.25 -38.28
CA PRO A 209 -8.20 -38.20 -37.62
C PRO A 209 -6.80 -38.23 -38.23
N SER A 210 -6.57 -37.51 -39.33
CA SER A 210 -5.30 -37.44 -40.06
C SER A 210 -4.25 -36.51 -39.44
N ILE A 211 -4.61 -35.69 -38.45
CA ILE A 211 -3.67 -34.72 -37.84
C ILE A 211 -2.96 -35.38 -36.65
N PRO A 212 -1.65 -35.69 -36.74
CA PRO A 212 -0.90 -36.23 -35.61
C PRO A 212 -0.88 -35.21 -34.48
N LYS A 213 -1.33 -35.63 -33.29
CA LYS A 213 -1.28 -34.83 -32.06
C LYS A 213 0.17 -34.39 -31.83
N ARG A 214 0.49 -33.13 -32.13
CA ARG A 214 1.78 -32.54 -31.76
C ARG A 214 1.91 -32.62 -30.24
N GLY A 215 2.72 -33.56 -29.77
CA GLY A 215 3.08 -33.70 -28.37
C GLY A 215 3.55 -32.34 -27.87
N ARG A 216 2.94 -31.84 -26.81
CA ARG A 216 3.40 -30.63 -26.13
C ARG A 216 4.81 -30.93 -25.63
N GLY A 217 5.81 -30.49 -26.41
CA GLY A 217 7.21 -30.70 -26.14
C GLY A 217 7.51 -30.23 -24.72
N ARG A 218 7.94 -31.17 -23.86
CA ARG A 218 8.53 -30.80 -22.59
C ARG A 218 9.79 -29.98 -22.91
N PRO A 219 9.97 -28.78 -22.34
CA PRO A 219 11.20 -28.04 -22.52
C PRO A 219 12.37 -28.90 -22.03
N PRO A 220 13.49 -28.97 -22.78
CA PRO A 220 14.63 -29.78 -22.42
C PRO A 220 15.23 -29.29 -21.09
N LYS A 221 15.50 -30.24 -20.19
CA LYS A 221 16.18 -29.96 -18.91
C LYS A 221 17.63 -29.56 -19.19
N VAL A 222 17.95 -28.29 -19.04
CA VAL A 222 19.34 -27.81 -19.06
C VAL A 222 20.05 -28.34 -17.83
N LYS A 223 21.06 -29.19 -18.01
CA LYS A 223 21.96 -29.64 -16.93
C LYS A 223 22.87 -28.46 -16.56
N LYS A 224 22.80 -27.98 -15.31
CA LYS A 224 23.74 -27.00 -14.77
C LYS A 224 25.11 -27.67 -14.62
N THR A 225 26.09 -27.24 -15.41
CA THR A 225 27.49 -27.56 -15.16
C THR A 225 27.97 -26.74 -13.96
N LYS A 226 28.56 -27.42 -12.97
CA LYS A 226 29.23 -26.78 -11.84
C LYS A 226 30.52 -26.15 -12.38
N SER A 227 30.61 -24.82 -12.37
CA SER A 227 31.90 -24.14 -12.53
C SER A 227 32.73 -24.42 -11.28
N THR A 228 33.78 -25.22 -11.45
CA THR A 228 34.87 -25.32 -10.49
C THR A 228 35.78 -24.13 -10.71
N ASP A 229 35.54 -23.05 -9.99
CA ASP A 229 36.55 -22.01 -9.80
C ASP A 229 37.61 -22.60 -8.86
N LYS A 230 38.77 -22.92 -9.43
CA LYS A 230 39.99 -23.18 -8.66
C LYS A 230 40.67 -21.83 -8.43
N LEU A 231 40.93 -21.55 -7.15
CA LEU A 231 41.88 -20.55 -6.69
C LEU A 231 43.28 -20.78 -7.28
#